data_AF-A0A257SEP1-F1
#
_entry.id   AF-A0A257SEP1-F1
#
_cell.length_a   1.000
_cell.length_b   1.000
_cell.length_c   1.000
_cell.angle_alpha   90.00
_cell.angle_beta   90.00
_cell.angle_gamma   90.00
#
_symmetry.space_group_name_H-M   'P 1'
#
loop_
_entity.id
_entity.type
_entity.pdbx_description
1 polymer ?
#
loop_
_entity_poly.entity_id
_entity_poly.type
_entity_poly.pdbx_seq_one_letter_code
_entity_poly.pdbx_strand_id
1 'polypeptide(L)' 'MTAWSWTGSHGHRLLLRTPMPVLAPAWVARMDGAAGIRTYVLPDVPAVTVSQNGHARTLTLNPLLEGSRHGG' A
#
# COMPACT_ATOMS: atom_id res chain seq x y z
N MET A 1 10.07 -2.57 0.70
CA MET A 1 8.66 -2.16 0.49
C MET A 1 8.21 -2.85 -0.78
N THR A 2 7.00 -3.40 -0.79
CA THR A 2 6.38 -4.00 -1.97
C THR A 2 4.97 -3.46 -2.10
N ALA A 3 4.53 -3.22 -3.33
CA ALA A 3 3.18 -2.78 -3.62
C ALA A 3 2.66 -3.61 -4.78
N TRP A 4 1.39 -4.00 -4.76
CA TRP A 4 0.78 -4.75 -5.86
C TRP A 4 -0.70 -4.43 -5.97
N SER A 5 -1.23 -4.52 -7.18
CA SER A 5 -2.65 -4.32 -7.44
C SER A 5 -3.42 -5.61 -7.22
N TRP A 6 -4.60 -5.47 -6.61
CA TRP A 6 -5.56 -6.54 -6.43
C TRP A 6 -6.91 -6.11 -6.97
N THR A 7 -7.52 -7.01 -7.75
CA THR A 7 -8.87 -6.82 -8.27
C THR A 7 -9.72 -7.91 -7.65
N GLY A 8 -10.69 -7.50 -6.83
CA GLY A 8 -11.71 -8.38 -6.27
C GLY A 8 -13.12 -7.86 -6.53
N SER A 9 -14.11 -8.46 -5.88
CA SER A 9 -15.53 -8.11 -6.03
C SER A 9 -15.87 -6.65 -5.71
N HIS A 10 -15.03 -5.98 -4.92
CA HIS A 10 -15.20 -4.58 -4.51
C HIS A 10 -14.35 -3.59 -5.35
N GLY A 11 -13.86 -4.03 -6.51
CA GLY A 11 -13.08 -3.23 -7.46
C GLY A 11 -11.57 -3.30 -7.23
N HIS A 12 -10.85 -2.41 -7.92
CA HIS A 12 -9.40 -2.31 -7.85
C HIS A 12 -8.94 -1.69 -6.53
N ARG A 13 -7.93 -2.31 -5.91
CA ARG A 13 -7.25 -1.82 -4.72
C ARG A 13 -5.76 -2.01 -4.86
N LEU A 14 -5.02 -1.17 -4.16
CA LEU A 14 -3.60 -1.31 -4.01
C LEU A 14 -3.30 -1.92 -2.64
N LEU A 15 -2.45 -2.95 -2.60
CA LEU A 15 -1.87 -3.43 -1.36
C LEU A 15 -0.46 -2.90 -1.24
N LEU A 16 -0.15 -2.28 -0.10
CA LEU A 16 1.17 -1.74 0.19
C LEU A 16 1.73 -2.38 1.45
N ARG A 17 2.84 -3.12 1.31
CA ARG A 17 3.60 -3.70 2.42
C ARG A 17 4.84 -2.86 2.71
N THR A 18 4.90 -2.28 3.90
CA THR A 18 5.95 -1.32 4.29
C THR A 18 6.16 -1.29 5.81
N PRO A 19 7.39 -1.07 6.30
CA PRO A 19 7.63 -0.77 7.72
C PRO A 19 7.23 0.67 8.10
N MET A 20 7.01 1.54 7.12
CA MET A 20 6.71 2.97 7.35
C MET A 20 5.19 3.20 7.53
N PRO A 21 4.74 4.01 8.50
CA PRO A 21 3.35 4.43 8.58
C PRO A 21 2.91 5.18 7.31
N VAL A 22 1.74 4.84 6.76
CA VAL A 22 1.13 5.59 5.65
C VAL A 22 0.31 6.74 6.23
N LEU A 23 0.61 7.95 5.76
CA LEU A 23 -0.06 9.20 6.15
C LEU A 23 -1.15 9.58 5.15
N ALA A 24 -0.93 9.30 3.85
CA ALA A 24 -1.90 9.57 2.79
C ALA A 24 -1.73 8.57 1.61
N PRO A 25 -2.80 8.27 0.86
CA PRO A 25 -4.18 8.67 1.12
C PRO A 25 -4.76 7.92 2.34
N ALA A 26 -6.02 8.19 2.67
CA ALA A 26 -6.74 7.36 3.62
C ALA A 26 -6.76 5.89 3.15
N TRP A 27 -6.47 4.99 4.06
CA TRP A 27 -6.48 3.54 3.83
C TRP A 27 -7.82 2.95 4.23
N VAL A 28 -8.23 1.90 3.52
CA VAL A 28 -9.45 1.14 3.80
C VAL A 28 -9.24 0.20 4.98
N ALA A 29 -8.06 -0.44 5.03
CA ALA A 29 -7.69 -1.36 6.09
C ALA A 29 -6.17 -1.37 6.31
N ARG A 30 -5.76 -1.76 7.52
CA ARG A 30 -4.37 -2.01 7.90
C ARG A 30 -4.27 -3.35 8.62
N MET A 31 -3.23 -4.10 8.30
CA MET A 31 -2.82 -5.29 9.04
C MET A 31 -1.41 -5.07 9.58
N ASP A 32 -1.19 -5.44 10.84
CA ASP A 32 0.12 -5.42 11.48
C ASP A 32 0.72 -6.83 11.47
N GLY A 33 1.94 -6.96 10.94
CA GLY A 33 2.69 -8.21 10.92
C GLY A 33 3.87 -8.18 11.89
N ALA A 34 4.60 -9.30 11.95
CA ALA A 34 5.81 -9.41 12.74
C ALA A 34 6.90 -8.39 12.28
N ALA A 35 7.83 -8.09 13.19
CA ALA A 35 8.98 -7.20 12.94
C ALA A 35 8.60 -5.77 12.47
N GLY A 36 7.44 -5.25 12.91
CA GLY A 36 7.01 -3.88 12.60
C GLY A 36 6.58 -3.67 11.14
N ILE A 37 6.38 -4.75 10.39
CA ILE A 37 5.85 -4.67 9.03
C ILE A 37 4.34 -4.41 9.08
N ARG A 38 3.88 -3.50 8.23
CA ARG A 38 2.47 -3.18 8.07
C ARG A 38 2.05 -3.40 6.63
N THR A 39 0.81 -3.83 6.44
CA THR A 39 0.18 -3.95 5.13
C THR A 39 -1.07 -3.08 5.09
N TYR A 40 -1.14 -2.19 4.12
CA TYR A 40 -2.28 -1.30 3.90
C TYR A 40 -3.07 -1.73 2.68
N VAL A 41 -4.39 -1.70 2.78
CA VAL A 41 -5.29 -1.74 1.63
C VAL A 41 -5.67 -0.31 1.32
N LEU A 42 -5.30 0.14 0.13
CA LEU A 42 -5.43 1.51 -0.34
C LEU A 42 -6.38 1.58 -1.53
N PRO A 43 -7.01 2.75 -1.77
CA PRO A 43 -7.56 3.04 -3.08
C PRO A 43 -6.46 2.95 -4.16
N ASP A 44 -6.86 2.75 -5.42
CA ASP A 44 -5.93 2.75 -6.53
C ASP A 44 -5.39 4.17 -6.74
N VAL A 45 -4.12 4.39 -6.38
CA VAL A 45 -3.46 5.70 -6.41
C VAL A 45 -2.03 5.57 -6.93
N PRO A 46 -1.52 6.58 -7.67
CA PRO A 46 -0.18 6.54 -8.25
C PRO A 46 0.93 6.81 -7.22
N ALA A 47 0.61 7.28 -6.01
CA ALA A 47 1.58 7.62 -4.98
C ALA A 47 0.99 7.55 -3.58
N VAL A 48 1.86 7.38 -2.59
CA VAL A 48 1.53 7.39 -1.15
C VAL A 48 2.47 8.31 -0.39
N THR A 49 1.98 8.96 0.65
CA THR A 49 2.83 9.68 1.61
C THR A 49 3.02 8.83 2.84
N VAL A 50 4.27 8.65 3.25
CA VAL A 50 4.66 7.87 4.43
C VAL A 50 5.42 8.72 5.44
N SER A 51 5.42 8.31 6.71
CA SER A 51 6.33 8.85 7.71
C SER A 51 7.63 8.03 7.71
N GLN A 52 8.73 8.67 7.31
CA GLN A 52 10.07 8.11 7.36
C GLN A 52 10.90 8.92 8.35
N ASN A 53 11.28 8.30 9.48
CA ASN A 53 12.05 8.94 10.55
C ASN A 53 11.43 10.27 11.05
N GLY A 54 10.10 10.31 11.17
CA GLY A 54 9.37 11.50 11.61
C GLY A 54 9.09 12.53 10.50
N HIS A 55 9.59 12.32 9.28
CA HIS A 55 9.36 13.21 8.15
C HIS A 55 8.38 12.61 7.14
N ALA A 56 7.52 13.45 6.58
CA ALA A 56 6.64 13.05 5.48
C ALA A 56 7.45 12.89 4.18
N ARG A 57 7.29 11.75 3.51
CA ARG A 57 7.90 11.46 2.21
C ARG A 57 6.87 10.87 1.27
N THR A 58 6.76 11.41 0.06
CA THR A 58 5.92 10.83 -0.98
C THR A 58 6.70 9.81 -1.80
N LEU A 59 6.09 8.64 -2.00
CA LEU A 59 6.62 7.53 -2.78
C LEU A 59 5.71 7.30 -3.98
N THR A 60 6.26 7.42 -5.17
CA THR A 60 5.57 7.03 -6.41
C THR A 60 5.51 5.51 -6.49
N LEU A 61 4.31 5.01 -6.73
CA LEU A 61 4.03 3.60 -6.88
C LEU A 61 4.06 3.31 -8.37
N ASN A 62 5.16 2.71 -8.84
CA ASN A 62 5.20 2.24 -10.23
C ASN A 62 4.30 1.01 -10.34
N PRO A 63 3.25 1.01 -11.20
CA PRO A 63 2.36 -0.15 -11.38
C PRO A 63 3.07 -1.38 -11.97
N LEU A 64 4.36 -1.25 -12.34
CA LEU A 64 5.20 -2.32 -12.87
C LEU A 64 5.86 -3.18 -11.79
N LEU A 65 5.73 -2.83 -10.50
CA LEU A 65 6.25 -3.65 -9.42
C LEU A 65 5.21 -4.70 -9.04
N GLU A 66 5.35 -5.87 -9.66
CA GLU A 66 4.90 -7.17 -9.15
C GLU A 66 3.38 -7.43 -9.05
N GLY A 67 2.78 -7.68 -10.22
CA GLY A 67 1.75 -8.71 -10.39
C GLY A 67 0.33 -8.36 -9.95
N SER A 68 -0.56 -8.15 -10.92
CA SER A 68 -2.00 -8.21 -10.70
C SER A 68 -2.38 -9.59 -10.19
N ARG A 69 -2.83 -9.68 -8.93
CA ARG A 69 -3.40 -10.92 -8.39
C ARG A 69 -4.92 -10.82 -8.46
N HIS A 70 -5.53 -11.73 -9.18
CA HIS A 70 -6.98 -11.91 -9.21
C HIS A 70 -7.40 -12.74 -8.00
N GLY A 71 -8.28 -12.19 -7.16
CA GLY A 71 -8.97 -12.97 -6.13
C GLY A 71 -10.34 -13.38 -6.66
N GLY A 72 -10.57 -14.68 -6.82
CA GLY A 72 -11.88 -15.26 -7.10
C GLY A 72 -12.77 -15.33 -5.86
#